data_AF-A0AA37IX17-F1
#
_entry.id   AF-A0AA37IX17-F1
#
_cell.length_a   1.000
_cell.length_b   1.000
_cell.length_c   1.000
_cell.angle_alpha   90.00
_cell.angle_beta   90.00
_cell.angle_gamma   90.00
#
_symmetry.space_group_name_H-M   'P 1'
#
loop_
_entity.id
_entity.type
_entity.pdbx_description
1 polymer ?
#
loop_
_entity_poly.entity_id
_entity_poly.type
_entity_poly.pdbx_seq_one_letter_code
_entity_poly.pdbx_strand_id
1 'polypeptide(L)' 'MAEQTPDSIITTQRNGQTIVAELFFNHSSTETFRDKLLKTILADSSCLSASDGQEPEKSEILR' A
#
# COMPACT_ATOMS: atom_id res chain seq x y z
N MET A 1 3.47 11.07 29.10
CA MET A 1 3.87 10.19 27.99
C MET A 1 4.70 11.05 27.06
N ALA A 2 5.91 10.63 26.69
CA ALA A 2 6.71 11.41 25.75
C ALA A 2 6.07 11.32 24.37
N GLU A 3 5.76 12.47 23.79
CA GLU A 3 5.30 12.60 22.41
C GLU A 3 6.40 12.12 21.46
N GLN A 4 6.19 10.96 20.80
CA GLN A 4 7.11 10.49 19.77
C GLN A 4 6.86 11.28 18.48
N THR A 5 7.92 11.84 17.93
CA THR A 5 7.89 12.43 16.58
C THR A 5 7.73 11.28 15.57
N PRO A 6 6.79 11.40 14.61
CA PRO A 6 6.66 10.39 13.56
C PRO A 6 7.89 10.38 12.66
N ASP A 7 8.28 9.20 12.20
CA ASP A 7 9.35 9.03 11.21
C ASP A 7 8.97 9.59 9.85
N SER A 8 7.69 9.50 9.51
CA SER A 8 7.16 10.02 8.26
C SER A 8 5.67 10.31 8.37
N ILE A 9 5.20 11.24 7.55
CA ILE A 9 3.79 11.59 7.43
C ILE A 9 3.41 11.48 5.96
N ILE A 10 2.40 10.65 5.66
CA ILE A 10 1.81 10.58 4.33
C ILE A 10 0.47 11.31 4.33
N THR A 11 0.23 12.10 3.30
CA THR A 11 -1.04 12.80 3.10
C THR A 11 -1.55 12.49 1.70
N THR A 12 -2.82 12.14 1.60
CA THR A 12 -3.49 11.95 0.32
C THR A 12 -4.84 12.64 0.34
N GLN A 13 -5.27 13.12 -0.83
CA GLN A 13 -6.60 13.71 -1.00
C GLN A 13 -7.39 12.85 -1.97
N ARG A 14 -8.59 12.44 -1.56
CA ARG A 14 -9.51 11.67 -2.39
C ARG A 14 -10.94 12.13 -2.11
N ASN A 15 -11.72 12.36 -3.17
CA ASN A 15 -13.12 12.81 -3.08
C ASN A 15 -13.30 14.09 -2.22
N GLY A 16 -12.34 15.01 -2.24
CA GLY A 16 -12.34 16.23 -1.41
C GLY A 16 -12.02 15.99 0.07
N GLN A 17 -11.76 14.75 0.49
CA GLN A 17 -11.31 14.42 1.84
C GLN A 17 -9.79 14.29 1.85
N THR A 18 -9.15 14.91 2.85
CA THR A 18 -7.73 14.72 3.13
C THR A 18 -7.59 13.62 4.17
N ILE A 19 -6.75 12.63 3.87
CA ILE A 19 -6.34 11.56 4.79
C ILE A 19 -4.88 11.80 5.12
N VAL A 20 -4.58 11.90 6.41
CA VAL A 20 -3.23 12.01 6.95
C VAL A 20 -2.94 10.74 7.74
N ALA A 21 -1.80 10.11 7.48
CA ALA A 21 -1.33 8.97 8.26
C ALA A 21 0.11 9.21 8.70
N GLU A 22 0.35 8.97 9.98
CA GLU A 22 1.66 9.03 10.62
C GLU A 22 2.29 7.63 10.64
N LEU A 23 3.55 7.54 10.28
CA LEU A 23 4.32 6.30 10.27
C LEU A 23 5.35 6.36 11.40
N PHE A 24 5.36 5.30 12.20
CA PHE A 24 6.35 5.09 13.26
C PHE A 24 7.07 3.78 12.96
N PHE A 25 8.39 3.86 12.80
CA PHE A 25 9.24 2.69 12.66
C PHE A 25 9.82 2.30 14.01
N ASN A 26 9.81 1.00 14.28
CA ASN A 26 10.58 0.49 15.40
C ASN A 26 12.05 0.42 14.98
N HIS A 27 12.86 1.39 15.40
CA HIS A 27 14.29 1.45 15.10
C HIS A 27 15.10 0.28 15.68
N SER A 28 14.57 -0.40 16.69
CA SER A 28 15.20 -1.58 17.29
C SER A 28 14.85 -2.87 16.55
N SER A 29 13.94 -2.81 15.57
CA SER A 29 13.58 -3.98 14.76
C SER A 29 14.64 -4.25 13.69
N THR A 30 14.94 -5.52 13.49
CA THR A 30 15.84 -5.99 12.43
C THR A 30 15.15 -6.09 11.06
N GLU A 31 13.83 -6.29 11.02
CA GLU A 31 13.04 -6.30 9.79
C GLU A 31 12.61 -4.88 9.40
N THR A 32 12.84 -4.51 8.15
CA THR A 32 12.39 -3.23 7.60
C THR A 32 10.91 -3.27 7.19
N PHE A 33 10.30 -2.10 6.96
CA PHE A 33 8.97 -2.04 6.32
C PHE A 33 8.95 -2.76 4.97
N ARG A 34 10.04 -2.66 4.21
CA ARG A 34 10.20 -3.35 2.92
C ARG A 34 10.22 -4.87 3.09
N ASP A 35 10.92 -5.40 4.09
CA ASP A 35 10.90 -6.83 4.40
C ASP A 35 9.49 -7.32 4.68
N LYS A 36 8.76 -6.60 5.54
CA LYS A 36 7.39 -6.96 5.89
C LYS A 36 6.47 -6.90 4.68
N LEU A 37 6.57 -5.85 3.85
CA LEU A 37 5.79 -5.72 2.63
C LEU A 37 6.08 -6.85 1.64
N LEU A 38 7.36 -7.15 1.39
CA LEU A 38 7.76 -8.25 0.51
C LEU A 38 7.25 -9.60 1.02
N LYS A 39 7.36 -9.84 2.32
CA LYS A 39 6.88 -11.08 2.95
C LYS A 39 5.37 -11.23 2.83
N THR A 40 4.60 -10.15 3.00
CA THR A 40 3.15 -10.16 2.78
C THR A 40 2.80 -10.44 1.32
N ILE A 41 3.45 -9.78 0.36
CA ILE A 41 3.21 -10.02 -1.07
C ILE A 41 3.55 -11.46 -1.45
N LEU A 42 4.66 -12.01 -0.94
CA LEU A 42 5.05 -13.39 -1.19
C LEU A 42 4.10 -14.39 -0.53
N ALA A 43 3.64 -14.11 0.69
CA ALA A 43 2.63 -14.94 1.35
C ALA A 43 1.29 -14.94 0.59
N ASP A 44 0.92 -13.80 0.00
CA ASP A 44 -0.29 -13.64 -0.82
C ASP A 44 -0.10 -14.06 -2.29
N SER A 45 1.14 -14.26 -2.77
CA SER A 45 1.40 -14.68 -4.15
C SER A 45 0.89 -16.09 -4.48
N SER A 46 0.47 -16.87 -3.48
CA SER A 46 -0.38 -18.07 -3.68
C SER A 46 -1.76 -17.73 -4.26
N CYS A 47 -2.23 -16.48 -4.13
CA CYS A 47 -3.51 -15.96 -4.62
C CYS A 47 -3.35 -15.24 -5.98
N LEU A 48 -2.14 -14.74 -6.29
CA LEU A 48 -1.87 -13.94 -7.50
C LEU A 48 -1.64 -14.78 -8.77
N SER A 49 -1.44 -16.10 -8.65
CA SER A 49 -1.31 -17.01 -9.79
C SER A 49 -2.63 -17.31 -10.53
N ALA A 50 -3.78 -16.85 -10.03
CA ALA A 50 -5.10 -17.24 -10.55
C ALA A 50 -5.92 -16.09 -11.18
N SER A 51 -5.31 -14.95 -11.51
CA SER A 51 -5.94 -13.99 -12.44
C SER A 51 -5.34 -14.18 -13.83
N ASP A 52 -5.81 -15.23 -14.49
CA ASP A 52 -5.73 -15.36 -15.95
C ASP A 52 -6.37 -14.11 -16.59
N GLY A 53 -5.73 -13.63 -17.66
CA GLY A 53 -5.95 -12.30 -18.21
C GLY A 53 -7.38 -12.08 -18.70
N GLN A 54 -8.01 -11.01 -18.20
CA GLN A 54 -9.10 -10.37 -18.93
C GLN A 54 -8.68 -8.92 -19.19
N GLU A 55 -8.10 -8.70 -20.38
CA GLU A 55 -7.97 -7.37 -20.96
C GLU A 55 -9.37 -6.73 -20.99
N PRO A 56 -9.56 -5.50 -20.49
CA PRO A 56 -10.82 -4.82 -20.63
C PRO A 56 -11.08 -4.56 -22.12
N GLU A 57 -12.14 -5.18 -22.65
CA GLU A 57 -12.63 -4.89 -24.01
C GLU A 57 -12.83 -3.38 -24.14
N LYS A 58 -11.99 -2.74 -24.96
CA LYS A 58 -12.11 -1.34 -25.33
C LYS A 58 -13.43 -1.17 -26.08
N SER A 59 -14.50 -0.84 -25.36
CA SER A 59 -15.74 -0.35 -25.96
C SER A 59 -15.43 0.92 -26.75
N GLU A 60 -15.29 0.77 -28.06
CA GLU A 60 -15.18 1.88 -28.98
C GLU A 60 -16.54 2.58 -29.08
N ILE A 61 -16.49 3.87 -28.81
CA ILE A 61 -17.58 4.84 -28.86
C ILE A 61 -18.15 4.90 -30.28
N LEU A 62 -19.46 4.71 -30.45
CA LEU A 62 -20.18 5.26 -31.61
C LEU A 62 -21.25 6.23 -31.09
N ARG A 63 -20.98 7.52 -31.29
CA ARG A 63 -22.02 8.54 -31.47
C ARG A 63 -22.48 8.51 -32.92
#